data_AF-A0A2K3PGX0-F1
#
_entry.id   AF-A0A2K3PGX0-F1
#
_cell.length_a   1.000
_cell.length_b   1.000
_cell.length_c   1.000
_cell.angle_alpha   90.00
_cell.angle_beta   90.00
_cell.angle_gamma   90.00
#
_symmetry.space_group_name_H-M   'P 1'
#
loop_
_entity.id
_entity.type
_entity.pdbx_description
1 polymer ?
#
loop_
_entity_poly.entity_id
_entity_poly.type
_entity_poly.pdbx_seq_one_letter_code
_entity_poly.pdbx_strand_id
1 'polypeptide(L)'
;MKLSTSGLGQQGQHEGGGGEKKCLNSELWHACAGPLVSLPTAGTRVVYFPQGHSEQVSATTNREIDGHIPNYPSLPPQLVCQLHNVTMHADVETDEVYAQMTLQPLTPEEQKDTFLPMELGIPSKQPSNYFCKTLTASDTSTHGGFSVPRRAAEKVFPPLDFSQQPPAQELIARDLHDVEWKFRHIFRDEVKILQFRGRIL
;
A
#
# COMPACT_ATOMS: atom_id res chain seq x y z
N MET A 1 -9.99 -30.49 -18.71
CA MET A 1 -9.16 -30.69 -19.93
C MET A 1 -8.26 -29.46 -20.08
N LYS A 2 -6.98 -29.69 -20.34
CA LYS A 2 -5.93 -28.66 -20.50
C LYS A 2 -6.27 -27.70 -21.64
N LEU A 3 -5.79 -26.46 -21.54
CA LEU A 3 -5.09 -25.77 -22.63
C LEU A 3 -4.13 -24.75 -22.03
N SER A 4 -2.84 -24.99 -22.28
CA SER A 4 -1.69 -24.16 -21.96
C SER A 4 -1.26 -23.46 -23.24
N THR A 5 -0.83 -22.20 -23.15
CA THR A 5 0.00 -21.57 -24.18
C THR A 5 1.11 -20.78 -23.51
N SER A 6 2.35 -21.23 -23.72
CA SER A 6 3.60 -20.59 -23.32
C SER A 6 4.12 -19.71 -24.47
N GLY A 7 4.75 -18.59 -24.13
CA GLY A 7 5.57 -17.77 -25.02
C GLY A 7 6.73 -17.17 -24.23
N LEU A 8 7.95 -17.51 -24.64
CA LEU A 8 9.24 -17.33 -23.97
C LEU A 8 9.81 -15.90 -24.08
N GLY A 9 10.64 -15.53 -23.09
CA GLY A 9 11.94 -14.89 -23.36
C GLY A 9 12.25 -13.58 -22.64
N GLN A 10 12.95 -13.65 -21.49
CA GLN A 10 14.36 -13.24 -21.41
C GLN A 10 14.99 -13.66 -20.08
N GLN A 11 16.22 -14.15 -20.20
CA GLN A 11 16.99 -14.86 -19.20
C GLN A 11 18.12 -13.93 -18.72
N GLY A 12 18.36 -13.91 -17.42
CA GLY A 12 19.45 -13.19 -16.78
C GLY A 12 19.55 -13.61 -15.31
N GLN A 13 19.82 -14.90 -15.07
CA GLN A 13 20.12 -15.43 -13.74
C GLN A 13 21.64 -15.38 -13.52
N HIS A 14 22.04 -14.71 -12.44
CA HIS A 14 23.31 -14.95 -11.75
C HIS A 14 23.00 -15.27 -10.29
N GLU A 15 23.80 -16.18 -9.76
CA GLU A 15 23.57 -17.06 -8.61
C GLU A 15 23.51 -16.37 -7.24
N GLY A 16 22.91 -17.07 -6.27
CA GLY A 16 23.15 -16.85 -4.84
C GLY A 16 21.87 -17.03 -4.01
N GLY A 17 21.80 -18.14 -3.25
CA GLY A 17 20.64 -18.49 -2.42
C GLY A 17 20.11 -17.33 -1.58
N GLY A 18 18.86 -16.97 -1.82
CA GLY A 18 18.12 -15.99 -1.03
C GLY A 18 16.65 -16.25 -1.29
N GLY A 19 15.86 -16.43 -0.22
CA GLY A 19 14.41 -16.58 -0.33
C GLY A 19 13.86 -15.53 -1.28
N GLU A 20 13.00 -15.95 -2.20
CA GLU A 20 12.33 -15.06 -3.15
C GLU A 20 11.81 -13.85 -2.36
N LYS A 21 12.43 -12.68 -2.55
CA LYS A 21 11.94 -11.44 -1.94
C LYS A 21 10.61 -11.14 -2.60
N LYS A 22 9.54 -11.67 -2.01
CA LYS A 22 8.18 -11.47 -2.49
C LYS A 22 7.91 -9.97 -2.51
N CYS A 23 7.59 -9.45 -3.69
CA CYS A 23 7.23 -8.05 -3.83
C CYS A 23 5.82 -7.84 -3.27
N LEU A 24 5.64 -6.83 -2.43
CA LEU A 24 4.32 -6.42 -1.95
C LEU A 24 3.36 -6.13 -3.11
N ASN A 25 2.10 -6.47 -2.94
CA ASN A 25 1.06 -6.08 -3.88
C ASN A 25 0.90 -4.55 -3.89
N SER A 26 1.27 -3.92 -5.01
CA SER A 26 1.30 -2.46 -5.12
C SER A 26 -0.08 -1.82 -4.95
N GLU A 27 -1.15 -2.41 -5.49
CA GLU A 27 -2.50 -1.85 -5.38
C GLU A 27 -3.01 -1.92 -3.93
N LEU A 28 -2.76 -3.03 -3.24
CA LEU A 28 -3.13 -3.17 -1.83
C LEU A 28 -2.35 -2.18 -0.95
N TRP A 29 -1.04 -2.01 -1.20
CA TRP A 29 -0.22 -1.03 -0.50
C TRP A 29 -0.76 0.39 -0.67
N HIS A 30 -1.16 0.80 -1.88
CA HIS A 30 -1.74 2.13 -2.12
C HIS A 30 -3.13 2.28 -1.48
N ALA A 31 -3.94 1.22 -1.45
CA ALA A 31 -5.22 1.25 -0.76
C ALA A 31 -5.05 1.48 0.75
N CYS A 32 -4.03 0.87 1.36
CA CYS A 32 -3.68 1.09 2.77
C CYS A 32 -3.06 2.46 3.02
N ALA A 33 -2.19 2.95 2.13
CA ALA A 33 -1.57 4.27 2.26
C ALA A 33 -2.58 5.43 2.13
N GLY A 34 -3.69 5.18 1.43
CA GLY A 34 -4.81 6.10 1.29
C GLY A 34 -4.81 6.87 -0.03
N PRO A 35 -5.96 7.43 -0.42
CA PRO A 35 -6.22 7.94 -1.77
C PRO A 35 -5.42 9.18 -2.15
N LEU A 36 -4.84 9.88 -1.17
CA LEU A 36 -4.02 11.07 -1.38
C LEU A 36 -2.54 10.76 -1.61
N VAL A 37 -2.12 9.50 -1.39
CA VAL A 37 -0.73 9.09 -1.56
C VAL A 37 -0.42 8.80 -3.02
N SER A 38 0.69 9.39 -3.48
CA SER A 38 1.30 9.06 -4.77
C SER A 38 2.82 8.97 -4.59
N LEU A 39 3.43 7.93 -5.15
CA LEU A 39 4.88 7.75 -5.12
C LEU A 39 5.48 8.24 -6.44
N PRO A 40 6.61 8.96 -6.40
CA PRO A 40 7.33 9.35 -7.62
C PRO A 40 7.89 8.11 -8.34
N THR A 41 8.18 8.25 -9.63
CA THR A 41 8.74 7.15 -10.44
C THR A 41 10.26 7.16 -10.34
N ALA A 42 10.88 6.01 -10.08
CA ALA A 42 12.34 5.89 -10.11
C ALA A 42 12.91 6.36 -11.46
N GLY A 43 14.04 7.07 -11.45
CA GLY A 43 14.59 7.75 -12.62
C GLY A 43 14.10 9.19 -12.81
N THR A 44 13.09 9.65 -12.06
CA THR A 44 12.65 11.06 -12.11
C THR A 44 13.49 11.99 -11.24
N ARG A 45 13.41 13.30 -11.52
CA ARG A 45 13.91 14.35 -10.60
C ARG A 45 12.81 14.71 -9.61
N VAL A 46 13.18 14.86 -8.35
CA VAL A 46 12.28 15.27 -7.26
C VAL A 46 12.93 16.40 -6.45
N VAL A 47 12.12 17.15 -5.69
CA VAL A 47 12.63 18.12 -4.73
C VAL A 47 12.44 17.56 -3.32
N TYR A 48 13.53 17.40 -2.59
CA TYR A 48 13.53 16.98 -1.20
C TYR A 48 13.56 18.21 -0.27
N PHE A 49 12.64 18.24 0.68
CA PHE A 49 12.52 19.29 1.69
C PHE A 49 12.91 18.72 3.07
N PRO A 50 14.11 19.03 3.59
CA PRO A 50 14.55 18.55 4.91
C PRO A 50 13.60 18.93 6.04
N GLN A 51 12.94 20.09 5.93
CA GLN A 51 11.93 20.53 6.89
C GLN A 51 10.74 19.56 6.94
N GLY A 52 10.15 19.22 5.79
CA GLY A 52 9.01 18.30 5.72
C GLY A 52 9.36 16.89 6.24
N HIS A 53 10.59 16.43 6.00
CA HIS A 53 11.10 15.20 6.63
C HIS A 53 11.11 15.32 8.16
N SER A 54 11.63 16.44 8.69
CA SER A 54 11.71 16.67 10.14
C SER A 54 10.32 16.73 10.79
N GLU A 55 9.35 17.35 10.11
CA GLU A 55 7.94 17.37 10.53
C GLU A 55 7.36 15.94 10.59
N GLN A 56 7.63 15.11 9.58
CA GLN A 56 7.20 13.70 9.57
C GLN A 56 7.82 12.91 10.74
N VAL A 57 9.13 13.07 11.00
CA VAL A 57 9.81 12.39 12.12
C VAL A 57 9.27 12.83 13.48
N SER A 58 8.96 14.12 13.65
CA SER A 58 8.36 14.62 14.89
C SER A 58 6.97 14.02 15.11
N ALA A 59 6.14 13.97 14.05
CA ALA A 59 4.80 13.38 14.12
C ALA A 59 4.82 11.89 14.46
N THR A 60 5.76 11.11 13.93
CA THR A 60 5.82 9.66 14.18
C THR A 60 6.42 9.31 15.55
N THR A 61 7.36 10.12 16.05
CA THR A 61 8.03 9.84 17.33
C THR A 61 7.29 10.39 18.55
N ASN A 62 6.23 11.21 18.36
CA ASN A 62 5.56 11.97 19.43
C ASN A 62 6.55 12.75 20.33
N ARG A 63 7.71 13.12 19.78
CA ARG A 63 8.67 13.99 20.44
C ARG A 63 8.50 15.36 19.82
N GLU A 64 8.10 16.33 20.64
CA GLU A 64 8.39 17.72 20.30
C GLU A 64 9.90 17.84 20.09
N ILE A 65 10.32 18.63 19.10
CA ILE A 65 11.73 18.89 18.86
C ILE A 65 12.23 19.80 19.98
N ASP A 66 12.36 19.23 21.17
CA ASP A 66 12.75 19.89 22.43
C ASP A 66 14.29 20.05 22.51
N GLY A 67 14.99 19.66 21.45
CA GLY A 67 16.43 19.77 21.28
C GLY A 67 16.79 20.86 20.29
N HIS A 68 17.87 21.58 20.57
CA HIS A 68 18.54 22.46 19.61
C HIS A 68 18.90 21.64 18.35
N ILE A 69 18.11 21.79 17.26
CA ILE A 69 18.49 21.25 15.95
C ILE A 69 19.85 21.89 15.60
N PRO A 70 20.91 21.09 15.37
CA PRO A 70 22.19 21.66 14.95
C PRO A 70 21.97 22.48 13.68
N ASN A 71 22.46 23.71 13.66
CA ASN A 71 22.43 24.46 12.43
C ASN A 71 23.39 23.77 11.44
N TYR A 72 22.89 23.45 10.25
CA TYR A 72 23.68 22.92 9.15
C TYR A 72 23.75 23.99 8.07
N PRO A 73 24.71 24.94 8.12
CA PRO A 73 24.74 26.09 7.23
C PRO A 73 24.88 25.72 5.74
N SER A 74 25.40 24.52 5.46
CA SER A 74 25.57 23.96 4.13
C SER A 74 24.35 23.20 3.62
N LEU A 75 23.29 23.02 4.43
CA LEU A 75 22.08 22.31 4.03
C LEU A 75 21.05 23.32 3.50
N PRO A 76 20.77 23.35 2.18
CA PRO A 76 19.72 24.21 1.64
C PRO A 76 18.33 23.71 2.06
N PRO A 77 17.31 24.60 2.10
CA PRO A 77 15.93 24.24 2.44
C PRO A 77 15.25 23.33 1.40
N GLN A 78 15.82 23.24 0.20
CA GLN A 78 15.35 22.40 -0.89
C GLN A 78 16.56 21.79 -1.62
N LEU A 79 16.46 20.50 -1.93
CA LEU A 79 17.48 19.75 -2.65
C LEU A 79 16.83 19.15 -3.90
N VAL A 80 17.31 19.52 -5.09
CA VAL A 80 16.92 18.84 -6.33
C VAL A 80 17.70 17.52 -6.39
N CYS A 81 16.99 16.41 -6.46
CA CYS A 81 17.58 15.08 -6.40
C CYS A 81 17.20 14.24 -7.61
N GLN A 82 18.13 13.39 -8.06
CA GLN A 82 17.81 12.22 -8.86
C GLN A 82 17.25 11.15 -7.94
N LEU A 83 16.05 10.66 -8.25
CA LEU A 83 15.45 9.52 -7.56
C LEU A 83 15.96 8.23 -8.20
N HIS A 84 16.74 7.46 -7.45
CA HIS A 84 17.32 6.20 -7.94
C HIS A 84 16.39 5.02 -7.76
N ASN A 85 15.70 4.96 -6.62
CA ASN A 85 14.87 3.81 -6.30
C ASN A 85 13.69 4.20 -5.39
N VAL A 86 12.59 3.47 -5.52
CA VAL A 86 11.42 3.52 -4.64
C VAL A 86 11.00 2.09 -4.36
N THR A 87 10.96 1.72 -3.07
CA THR A 87 10.48 0.41 -2.62
C THR A 87 9.37 0.60 -1.60
N MET A 88 8.36 -0.27 -1.67
CA MET A 88 7.20 -0.26 -0.77
C MET A 88 7.39 -1.34 0.29
N HIS A 89 7.02 -1.03 1.52
CA HIS A 89 7.17 -1.88 2.69
C HIS A 89 5.94 -1.76 3.60
N ALA A 90 5.75 -2.75 4.45
CA ALA A 90 4.78 -2.73 5.54
C ALA A 90 5.49 -3.23 6.81
N ASP A 91 5.29 -2.54 7.93
CA ASP A 91 5.77 -3.02 9.22
C ASP A 91 5.03 -4.29 9.63
N VAL A 92 5.76 -5.29 10.13
CA VAL A 92 5.21 -6.61 10.44
C VAL A 92 4.44 -6.67 11.76
N GLU A 93 4.63 -5.68 12.64
CA GLU A 93 3.96 -5.61 13.94
C GLU A 93 2.77 -4.65 13.91
N THR A 94 2.88 -3.54 13.16
CA THR A 94 1.88 -2.47 13.17
C THR A 94 1.03 -2.39 11.90
N ASP A 95 1.36 -3.16 10.86
CA ASP A 95 0.79 -3.03 9.50
C ASP A 95 0.96 -1.64 8.86
N GLU A 96 1.82 -0.78 9.43
CA GLU A 96 2.07 0.56 8.89
C GLU A 96 2.81 0.47 7.56
N VAL A 97 2.22 1.05 6.52
CA VAL A 97 2.83 1.10 5.19
C VAL A 97 3.80 2.27 5.07
N TYR A 98 4.98 2.00 4.52
CA TYR A 98 6.00 3.03 4.25
C TYR A 98 6.74 2.78 2.94
N ALA A 99 7.31 3.84 2.39
CA ALA A 99 8.12 3.77 1.18
C ALA A 99 9.56 4.20 1.49
N GLN A 100 10.52 3.41 1.02
CA GLN A 100 11.93 3.77 1.07
C GLN A 100 12.36 4.32 -0.29
N MET A 101 12.88 5.55 -0.28
CA MET A 101 13.36 6.25 -1.46
C MET A 101 14.87 6.48 -1.36
N THR A 102 15.59 6.24 -2.45
CA THR A 102 17.02 6.54 -2.55
C THR A 102 17.22 7.77 -3.41
N LEU A 103 17.72 8.86 -2.82
CA LEU A 103 17.90 10.15 -3.47
C LEU A 103 19.38 10.50 -3.59
N GLN A 104 19.79 10.99 -4.76
CA GLN A 104 21.09 11.62 -4.96
C GLN A 104 20.89 13.12 -5.22
N PRO A 105 21.37 14.02 -4.35
CA PRO A 105 21.39 15.46 -4.63
C PRO A 105 22.16 15.77 -5.91
N LEU A 106 21.60 16.62 -6.75
CA LEU A 106 22.23 17.07 -8.00
C LEU A 106 23.06 18.34 -7.79
N THR A 107 24.21 18.38 -8.43
CA THR A 107 25.06 19.57 -8.56
C THR A 107 24.36 20.66 -9.39
N PRO A 108 24.75 21.95 -9.24
CA PRO A 108 24.20 23.04 -10.04
C PRO A 108 24.38 22.85 -11.55
N GLU A 109 25.43 22.15 -11.97
CA GLU A 109 25.69 21.80 -13.36
C GLU A 109 24.70 20.76 -13.88
N GLU A 110 24.50 19.65 -13.16
CA GLU A 110 23.54 18.59 -13.53
C GLU A 110 22.10 19.10 -13.56
N GLN A 111 21.76 20.10 -12.75
CA GLN A 111 20.44 20.72 -12.76
C GLN A 111 20.15 21.49 -14.06
N LYS A 112 21.18 22.00 -14.75
CA LYS A 112 21.05 22.73 -16.02
C LYS A 112 20.82 21.82 -17.22
N ASP A 113 21.14 20.54 -17.10
CA ASP A 113 20.88 19.57 -18.17
C ASP A 113 19.39 19.56 -18.48
N THR A 114 19.07 19.55 -19.79
CA THR A 114 17.69 19.52 -20.28
C THR A 114 17.03 18.24 -19.81
N PHE A 115 16.33 18.32 -18.68
CA PHE A 115 15.52 17.24 -18.19
C PHE A 115 14.26 17.22 -19.03
N LEU A 116 14.07 16.18 -19.83
CA LEU A 116 12.76 15.91 -20.41
C LEU A 116 11.85 15.58 -19.23
N PRO A 117 10.85 16.41 -18.89
CA PRO A 117 9.86 16.01 -17.92
C PRO A 117 9.27 14.70 -18.45
N MET A 118 9.22 13.66 -17.62
CA MET A 118 8.33 12.54 -17.90
C MET A 118 6.91 13.08 -17.73
N GLU A 119 6.47 13.81 -18.75
CA GLU A 119 5.21 14.52 -18.82
C GLU A 119 4.15 13.48 -19.16
N LEU A 120 3.48 12.99 -18.14
CA LEU A 120 2.11 12.50 -18.13
C LEU A 120 1.82 12.10 -16.68
N GLY A 121 0.78 12.70 -16.09
CA GLY A 121 0.44 12.56 -14.67
C GLY A 121 0.56 11.11 -14.20
N ILE A 122 1.27 10.91 -13.09
CA ILE A 122 1.53 9.58 -12.54
C ILE A 122 0.17 8.90 -12.37
N PRO A 123 -0.11 7.81 -13.11
CA PRO A 123 -1.38 7.12 -13.01
C PRO A 123 -1.60 6.72 -11.57
N SER A 124 -2.77 7.03 -11.02
CA SER A 124 -3.12 6.57 -9.69
C SER A 124 -3.02 5.05 -9.65
N LYS A 125 -2.22 4.54 -8.71
CA LYS A 125 -2.12 3.10 -8.42
C LYS A 125 -3.20 2.62 -7.44
N GLN A 126 -4.20 3.47 -7.16
CA GLN A 126 -5.35 3.09 -6.37
C GLN A 126 -6.16 2.01 -7.10
N PRO A 127 -6.52 0.90 -6.44
CA PRO A 127 -7.36 -0.11 -7.05
C PRO A 127 -8.71 0.48 -7.42
N SER A 128 -9.28 0.07 -8.55
CA SER A 128 -10.61 0.51 -8.97
C SER A 128 -11.73 -0.20 -8.19
N ASN A 129 -11.47 -1.42 -7.71
CA ASN A 129 -12.42 -2.30 -7.04
C ASN A 129 -12.02 -2.61 -5.60
N TYR A 130 -12.15 -1.60 -4.72
CA TYR A 130 -11.97 -1.76 -3.28
C TYR A 130 -13.04 -0.96 -2.51
N PHE A 131 -13.10 -1.18 -1.20
CA PHE A 131 -13.82 -0.34 -0.26
C PHE A 131 -12.99 -0.20 1.03
N CYS A 132 -13.18 0.91 1.73
CA CYS A 132 -12.64 1.13 3.08
C CYS A 132 -13.82 1.39 4.02
N LYS A 133 -13.77 0.83 5.22
CA LYS A 133 -14.77 1.03 6.26
C LYS A 133 -14.08 1.25 7.59
N THR A 134 -14.39 2.35 8.26
CA THR A 134 -14.09 2.54 9.68
C THR A 134 -14.90 1.52 10.49
N LEU A 135 -14.21 0.70 11.27
CA LEU A 135 -14.84 -0.33 12.10
C LEU A 135 -15.72 0.32 13.17
N THR A 136 -16.91 -0.23 13.38
CA THR A 136 -17.80 0.16 14.48
C THR A 136 -17.59 -0.74 15.69
N ALA A 137 -18.10 -0.34 16.86
CA ALA A 137 -18.02 -1.16 18.08
C ALA A 137 -18.64 -2.56 17.92
N SER A 138 -19.67 -2.72 17.07
CA SER A 138 -20.25 -4.03 16.78
C SER A 138 -19.31 -4.91 15.95
N ASP A 139 -18.55 -4.32 15.02
CA ASP A 139 -17.62 -5.06 14.15
C ASP A 139 -16.45 -5.65 14.95
N THR A 140 -16.01 -4.98 16.03
CA THR A 140 -14.90 -5.41 16.88
C THR A 140 -15.33 -6.26 18.09
N SER A 141 -16.64 -6.47 18.28
CA SER A 141 -17.16 -7.29 19.37
C SER A 141 -16.93 -8.79 19.10
N THR A 142 -16.65 -9.57 20.15
CA THR A 142 -16.39 -11.02 20.04
C THR A 142 -17.61 -11.86 19.63
N HIS A 143 -18.80 -11.27 19.70
CA HIS A 143 -20.08 -11.91 19.36
C HIS A 143 -20.69 -11.34 18.08
N GLY A 144 -20.13 -10.25 17.56
CA GLY A 144 -20.54 -9.62 16.32
C GLY A 144 -19.78 -10.15 15.11
N GLY A 145 -20.24 -9.74 13.93
CA GLY A 145 -19.48 -9.85 12.69
C GLY A 145 -19.22 -8.46 12.12
N PHE A 146 -18.36 -8.40 11.11
CA PHE A 146 -18.09 -7.21 10.33
C PHE A 146 -19.22 -6.95 9.31
N SER A 147 -19.90 -5.81 9.41
CA SER A 147 -21.00 -5.48 8.49
C SER A 147 -20.49 -4.78 7.23
N VAL A 148 -20.84 -5.27 6.04
CA VAL A 148 -20.41 -4.64 4.77
C VAL A 148 -21.55 -3.87 4.10
N PRO A 149 -21.35 -2.61 3.70
CA PRO A 149 -22.34 -1.88 2.93
C PRO A 149 -22.72 -2.63 1.65
N ARG A 150 -24.02 -2.70 1.34
CA ARG A 150 -24.55 -3.48 0.21
C ARG A 150 -23.80 -3.23 -1.10
N ARG A 151 -23.64 -1.95 -1.47
CA ARG A 151 -22.95 -1.50 -2.69
C ARG A 151 -21.48 -1.95 -2.74
N ALA A 152 -20.79 -1.89 -1.60
CA ALA A 152 -19.38 -2.30 -1.53
C ALA A 152 -19.24 -3.80 -1.77
N ALA A 153 -20.07 -4.61 -1.12
CA ALA A 153 -20.02 -6.06 -1.29
C ALA A 153 -20.51 -6.54 -2.65
N GLU A 154 -21.47 -5.86 -3.30
CA GLU A 154 -21.87 -6.16 -4.69
C GLU A 154 -20.75 -5.81 -5.69
N LYS A 155 -19.93 -4.80 -5.38
CA LYS A 155 -18.81 -4.38 -6.21
C LYS A 155 -17.58 -5.28 -6.07
N VAL A 156 -17.27 -5.72 -4.85
CA VAL A 156 -15.97 -6.31 -4.51
C VAL A 156 -16.01 -7.84 -4.33
N PHE A 157 -17.13 -8.41 -3.87
CA PHE A 157 -17.21 -9.86 -3.62
C PHE A 157 -17.85 -10.62 -4.78
N PRO A 158 -17.47 -11.90 -4.97
CA PRO A 158 -18.18 -12.77 -5.89
C PRO A 158 -19.69 -12.86 -5.56
N PRO A 159 -20.56 -13.03 -6.56
CA PRO A 159 -22.00 -13.12 -6.33
C PRO A 159 -22.36 -14.34 -5.47
N LEU A 160 -23.33 -14.17 -4.57
CA LEU A 160 -23.86 -15.27 -3.76
C LEU A 160 -24.85 -16.11 -4.57
N ASP A 161 -24.93 -17.39 -4.24
CA ASP A 161 -25.99 -18.28 -4.69
C ASP A 161 -27.22 -18.10 -3.79
N PHE A 162 -28.24 -17.40 -4.31
CA PHE A 162 -29.48 -17.10 -3.59
C PHE A 162 -30.48 -18.27 -3.54
N SER A 163 -30.15 -19.43 -4.13
CA SER A 163 -30.96 -20.64 -3.94
C SER A 163 -30.76 -21.28 -2.55
N GLN A 164 -29.67 -20.93 -1.86
CA GLN A 164 -29.34 -21.43 -0.52
C GLN A 164 -30.07 -20.64 0.59
N GLN A 165 -30.35 -21.31 1.71
CA GLN A 165 -30.96 -20.68 2.89
C GLN A 165 -30.11 -20.87 4.14
N PRO A 166 -29.40 -19.83 4.62
CA PRO A 166 -29.20 -18.52 4.00
C PRO A 166 -28.11 -18.53 2.90
N PRO A 167 -28.12 -17.59 1.95
CA PRO A 167 -27.04 -17.44 0.95
C PRO A 167 -25.70 -17.16 1.62
N ALA A 168 -24.69 -17.98 1.36
CA ALA A 168 -23.35 -17.81 1.93
C ALA A 168 -22.23 -18.37 1.03
N GLN A 169 -21.01 -17.89 1.25
CA GLN A 169 -19.79 -18.42 0.64
C GLN A 169 -18.58 -18.21 1.57
N GLU A 170 -17.52 -18.98 1.36
CA GLU A 170 -16.20 -18.72 1.96
C GLU A 170 -15.41 -17.80 1.04
N LEU A 171 -14.84 -16.74 1.60
CA LEU A 171 -13.89 -15.86 0.93
C LEU A 171 -12.51 -16.10 1.52
N ILE A 172 -11.49 -16.10 0.67
CA ILE A 172 -10.09 -16.16 1.07
C ILE A 172 -9.43 -14.89 0.55
N ALA A 173 -8.79 -14.12 1.43
CA ALA A 173 -8.01 -12.95 1.08
C ALA A 173 -6.59 -13.08 1.64
N ARG A 174 -5.65 -12.33 1.06
CA ARG A 174 -4.29 -12.18 1.59
C ARG A 174 -4.08 -10.74 2.02
N ASP A 175 -3.40 -10.56 3.14
CA ASP A 175 -2.99 -9.23 3.60
C ASP A 175 -1.67 -8.78 2.93
N LEU A 176 -1.10 -7.67 3.43
CA LEU A 176 0.17 -7.14 2.95
C LEU A 176 1.35 -8.10 3.18
N HIS A 177 1.23 -9.04 4.13
CA HIS A 177 2.29 -9.98 4.51
C HIS A 177 2.09 -11.37 3.89
N ASP A 178 1.23 -11.48 2.88
CA ASP A 178 0.82 -12.74 2.24
C ASP A 178 0.12 -13.75 3.17
N VAL A 179 -0.33 -13.33 4.35
CA VAL A 179 -1.06 -14.22 5.27
C VAL A 179 -2.47 -14.42 4.74
N GLU A 180 -2.89 -15.68 4.63
CA GLU A 180 -4.24 -16.03 4.17
C GLU A 180 -5.27 -15.93 5.30
N TRP A 181 -6.32 -15.14 5.04
CA TRP A 181 -7.45 -14.93 5.93
C TRP A 181 -8.71 -15.50 5.30
N LYS A 182 -9.45 -16.30 6.08
CA LYS A 182 -10.71 -16.91 5.65
C LYS A 182 -11.89 -16.21 6.30
N PHE A 183 -12.87 -15.83 5.49
CA PHE A 183 -14.06 -15.13 5.92
C PHE A 183 -15.31 -15.86 5.44
N ARG A 184 -16.35 -15.87 6.28
CA ARG A 184 -17.67 -16.33 5.86
C ARG A 184 -18.52 -15.12 5.47
N HIS A 185 -18.80 -14.99 4.17
CA HIS A 185 -19.73 -14.00 3.64
C HIS A 185 -21.13 -14.59 3.62
N ILE A 186 -22.05 -13.97 4.36
CA ILE A 186 -23.42 -14.44 4.50
C ILE A 186 -24.40 -13.26 4.36
N PHE A 187 -25.50 -13.50 3.64
CA PHE A 187 -26.57 -12.53 3.48
C PHE A 187 -27.74 -12.91 4.41
N ARG A 188 -28.02 -12.09 5.42
CA ARG A 188 -29.14 -12.22 6.38
C ARG A 188 -29.71 -10.83 6.69
N ASP A 189 -31.00 -10.75 6.96
CA ASP A 189 -31.66 -9.56 7.55
C ASP A 189 -31.30 -8.20 6.90
N GLU A 190 -31.25 -8.16 5.56
CA GLU A 190 -30.87 -6.99 4.73
C GLU A 190 -29.46 -6.39 4.96
N VAL A 191 -28.67 -6.91 5.90
CA VAL A 191 -27.31 -6.45 6.24
C VAL A 191 -26.31 -7.60 6.03
N LYS A 192 -25.33 -7.41 5.13
CA LYS A 192 -24.28 -8.40 4.88
C LYS A 192 -23.36 -8.48 6.10
N ILE A 193 -23.45 -9.55 6.87
CA ILE A 193 -22.55 -9.82 7.99
C ILE A 193 -21.41 -10.69 7.44
N LEU A 194 -20.20 -10.16 7.37
CA LEU A 194 -18.98 -10.99 7.30
C LEU A 194 -18.67 -11.44 8.72
N GLN A 195 -18.71 -12.74 9.00
CA GLN A 195 -18.24 -13.23 10.30
C GLN A 195 -16.74 -13.54 10.23
N PHE A 196 -15.96 -12.85 11.06
CA PHE A 196 -14.55 -13.14 11.27
C PHE A 196 -14.43 -14.34 12.22
N ARG A 197 -13.67 -15.37 11.82
CA ARG A 197 -13.20 -16.42 12.73
C ARG A 197 -11.68 -16.29 12.83
N GLY A 198 -11.22 -15.30 13.58
CA GLY A 198 -9.83 -15.03 13.88
C GLY A 198 -9.73 -14.01 15.02
N ARG A 199 -8.56 -13.88 15.67
CA ARG A 199 -8.31 -12.72 16.53
C ARG A 199 -7.91 -11.57 15.63
N ILE A 200 -8.64 -10.46 15.67
CA ILE A 200 -8.07 -9.16 15.32
C ILE A 200 -7.26 -8.82 16.58
N LEU A 201 -5.94 -8.97 16.51
CA LEU A 201 -5.05 -8.42 17.54
C LEU A 201 -4.80 -6.95 17.18
#